data_AF-A0A0D2XQ83-F1
#
_entry.id   AF-A0A0D2XQ83-F1
#
_cell.length_a   1.000
_cell.length_b   1.000
_cell.length_c   1.000
_cell.angle_alpha   90.00
_cell.angle_beta   90.00
_cell.angle_gamma   90.00
#
_symmetry.space_group_name_H-M   'P 1'
#
loop_
_entity.id
_entity.type
_entity.pdbx_description
1 polymer ?
#
loop_
_entity_poly.entity_id
_entity_poly.type
_entity_poly.pdbx_seq_one_letter_code
_entity_poly.pdbx_strand_id
1 'polypeptide(L)'
;MSGTAQNPLNSADWAFVPGGGDFMYSIMYDDQGKTSTLCKFSRTTYTWTTIQGFGMIAGQNVWGAAYASQDGNLYGSENTSGQIWKFPIAPSVGSPKFLATGPSSSWNDGARCIDSQTL
;
A
#
# COMPACT_ATOMS: atom_id res chain seq x y z
N MET A 1 10.77 -2.81 -23.04
CA MET A 1 9.73 -1.78 -23.20
C MET A 1 9.67 -0.98 -21.91
N SER A 2 9.99 0.31 -21.94
CA SER A 2 9.68 1.25 -20.87
C SER A 2 8.40 1.99 -21.26
N GLY A 3 7.42 2.05 -20.37
CA GLY A 3 6.18 2.80 -20.55
C GLY A 3 5.80 3.48 -19.24
N THR A 4 5.14 4.64 -19.34
CA THR A 4 4.61 5.37 -18.18
C THR A 4 3.13 5.06 -18.03
N ALA A 5 2.74 4.43 -16.93
CA ALA A 5 1.33 4.30 -16.57
C ALA A 5 0.84 5.62 -15.96
N GLN A 6 -0.27 6.17 -16.45
CA GLN A 6 -0.90 7.35 -15.85
C GLN A 6 -1.60 6.95 -14.55
N ASN A 7 -1.43 7.74 -13.49
CA ASN A 7 -2.08 7.56 -12.20
C ASN A 7 -2.62 8.92 -11.73
N PRO A 8 -3.92 9.04 -11.39
CA PRO A 8 -4.48 10.29 -10.86
C PRO A 8 -4.06 10.61 -9.43
N LEU A 9 -3.38 9.68 -8.73
CA LEU A 9 -2.89 9.84 -7.36
C LEU A 9 -1.38 9.60 -7.27
N ASN A 10 -0.79 9.95 -6.14
CA ASN A 10 0.61 9.71 -5.85
C ASN A 10 0.80 8.35 -5.18
N SER A 11 1.85 7.64 -5.60
CA SER A 11 2.27 6.35 -5.08
C SER A 11 3.78 6.38 -4.89
N ALA A 12 4.24 6.18 -3.66
CA ALA A 12 5.68 6.02 -3.40
C ALA A 12 6.12 4.56 -3.60
N ASP A 13 5.28 3.61 -3.21
CA ASP A 13 5.61 2.19 -3.20
C ASP A 13 4.37 1.31 -3.41
N TRP A 14 4.58 0.02 -3.69
CA TRP A 14 3.59 -0.96 -4.13
C TRP A 14 4.09 -2.41 -3.93
N ALA A 15 3.17 -3.33 -3.64
CA ALA A 15 3.52 -4.73 -3.40
C ALA A 15 2.54 -5.71 -4.08
N PHE A 16 3.04 -6.89 -4.44
CA PHE A 16 2.21 -8.02 -4.84
C PHE A 16 1.62 -8.69 -3.60
N VAL A 17 0.30 -8.89 -3.58
CA VAL A 17 -0.39 -9.52 -2.44
C VAL A 17 -0.84 -10.94 -2.81
N PRO A 18 -0.33 -11.99 -2.13
CA PRO A 18 -0.80 -13.36 -2.30
C PRO A 18 -2.33 -13.46 -2.20
N GLY A 19 -2.95 -14.12 -3.18
CA GLY A 19 -4.41 -14.26 -3.24
C GLY A 19 -5.18 -13.04 -3.78
N GLY A 20 -4.52 -11.91 -4.04
CA GLY A 20 -5.14 -10.72 -4.63
C GLY A 20 -5.36 -10.80 -6.16
N GLY A 21 -4.73 -11.77 -6.83
CA GLY A 21 -4.72 -11.89 -8.29
C GLY A 21 -3.47 -11.28 -8.92
N ASP A 22 -3.45 -11.14 -10.25
CA ASP A 22 -2.30 -10.61 -11.02
C ASP A 22 -2.23 -9.07 -11.00
N PHE A 23 -2.11 -8.53 -9.79
CA PHE A 23 -2.06 -7.10 -9.54
C PHE A 23 -0.94 -6.74 -8.56
N MET A 24 -0.42 -5.53 -8.70
CA MET A 24 0.34 -4.85 -7.65
C MET A 24 -0.59 -3.89 -6.92
N TYR A 25 -0.42 -3.72 -5.61
CA TYR A 25 -1.29 -2.90 -4.77
C TYR A 25 -0.51 -1.79 -4.09
N SER A 26 -1.14 -0.63 -3.94
CA SER A 26 -0.57 0.53 -3.23
C SER A 26 -1.63 1.25 -2.42
N ILE A 27 -1.21 1.89 -1.34
CA ILE A 27 -2.01 2.92 -0.66
C ILE A 27 -1.52 4.27 -1.15
N MET A 28 -2.33 4.87 -2.02
CA MET A 28 -2.04 6.13 -2.69
C MET A 28 -2.64 7.31 -1.95
N TYR A 29 -2.14 8.50 -2.25
CA TYR A 29 -2.59 9.75 -1.67
C TYR A 29 -2.74 10.86 -2.72
N ASP A 30 -3.69 11.77 -2.49
CA ASP A 30 -3.82 12.98 -3.32
C ASP A 30 -2.68 13.98 -3.08
N ASP A 31 -2.55 14.98 -3.94
CA ASP A 31 -1.51 16.01 -3.85
C ASP A 31 -1.54 16.83 -2.54
N GLN A 32 -2.62 16.73 -1.78
CA GLN A 32 -2.79 17.42 -0.49
C GLN A 32 -2.49 16.51 0.70
N GLY A 33 -2.16 15.23 0.49
CA GLY A 33 -1.99 14.24 1.56
C GLY A 33 -3.27 13.98 2.35
N LYS A 34 -4.46 14.19 1.77
CA LYS A 34 -5.73 14.11 2.53
C LYS A 34 -6.45 12.78 2.41
N THR A 35 -5.99 11.91 1.52
CA THR A 35 -6.64 10.62 1.27
C THR A 35 -5.64 9.48 1.37
N SER A 36 -6.08 8.39 2.00
CA SER A 36 -5.48 7.07 1.87
C SER A 36 -6.39 6.26 0.96
N THR A 37 -5.90 5.87 -0.21
CA THR A 37 -6.71 5.24 -1.25
C THR A 37 -6.05 3.94 -1.68
N LEU A 38 -6.73 2.82 -1.48
CA LEU A 38 -6.30 1.53 -2.02
C LEU A 38 -6.50 1.52 -3.54
N CYS A 39 -5.41 1.29 -4.25
CA CYS A 39 -5.36 1.16 -5.70
C CYS A 39 -4.66 -0.13 -6.09
N LYS A 40 -4.96 -0.63 -7.29
CA LYS A 40 -4.25 -1.75 -7.90
C LYS A 40 -3.78 -1.43 -9.31
N PHE A 41 -2.63 -1.97 -9.69
CA PHE A 41 -2.09 -1.94 -11.03
C PHE A 41 -2.23 -3.32 -11.66
N SER A 42 -2.87 -3.40 -12.82
CA SER A 42 -2.90 -4.64 -13.61
C SER A 42 -1.57 -4.87 -14.29
N ARG A 43 -0.97 -6.04 -14.08
CA ARG A 43 0.24 -6.47 -14.80
C ARG A 43 -0.05 -6.97 -16.21
N THR A 44 -1.34 -7.13 -16.56
CA THR A 44 -1.80 -7.51 -17.90
C THR A 44 -2.15 -6.28 -18.74
N THR A 45 -2.99 -5.37 -18.22
CA THR A 45 -3.44 -4.18 -18.98
C THR A 45 -2.58 -2.94 -18.75
N TYR A 46 -1.64 -2.99 -17.79
CA TYR A 46 -0.76 -1.88 -17.42
C TYR A 46 -1.50 -0.61 -17.00
N THR A 47 -2.65 -0.77 -16.33
CA THR A 47 -3.50 0.32 -15.86
C THR A 47 -3.69 0.29 -14.35
N TRP A 48 -3.79 1.48 -13.75
CA TRP A 48 -4.20 1.67 -12.37
C TRP A 48 -5.73 1.67 -12.24
N THR A 49 -6.23 1.20 -11.10
CA THR A 49 -7.65 1.23 -10.74
C THR A 49 -7.80 1.51 -9.26
N THR A 50 -8.59 2.53 -8.92
CA THR A 50 -9.00 2.81 -7.54
C THR A 50 -9.98 1.75 -7.06
N ILE A 51 -9.73 1.20 -5.88
CA ILE A 51 -10.59 0.19 -5.25
C ILE A 51 -11.45 0.84 -4.16
N GLN A 52 -10.80 1.51 -3.21
CA GLN A 52 -11.48 2.05 -2.04
C GLN A 52 -10.71 3.21 -1.43
N GLY A 53 -11.42 4.29 -1.09
CA GLY A 53 -10.89 5.37 -0.27
C GLY A 53 -11.15 5.14 1.22
N PHE A 54 -10.18 5.46 2.06
CA PHE A 54 -10.29 5.37 3.53
C PHE A 54 -10.23 6.75 4.21
N GLY A 55 -9.93 7.82 3.47
CA GLY A 55 -9.80 9.17 4.01
C GLY A 55 -8.49 9.38 4.78
N MET A 56 -8.52 10.27 5.77
CA MET A 56 -7.37 10.59 6.63
C MET A 56 -7.29 9.65 7.81
N ILE A 57 -6.40 8.66 7.74
CA ILE A 57 -6.29 7.59 8.75
C ILE A 57 -4.96 7.60 9.50
N ALA A 58 -3.91 8.24 8.98
CA ALA A 58 -2.61 8.31 9.63
C ALA A 58 -1.86 9.58 9.25
N GLY A 59 -1.17 10.22 10.21
CA GLY A 59 -0.23 11.32 9.97
C GLY A 59 -0.71 12.35 8.94
N GLN A 60 0.02 12.47 7.84
CA GLN A 60 -0.31 13.28 6.66
C GLN A 60 -0.68 12.40 5.45
N ASN A 61 -1.03 11.13 5.69
CA ASN A 61 -1.31 10.08 4.70
C ASN A 61 -0.24 9.95 3.60
N VAL A 62 1.02 10.28 3.88
CA VAL A 62 2.10 10.05 2.92
C VAL A 62 2.65 8.66 3.17
N TRP A 63 2.21 7.69 2.37
CA TRP A 63 2.62 6.30 2.46
C TRP A 63 3.88 6.07 1.65
N GLY A 64 5.03 5.94 2.31
CA GLY A 64 6.31 5.78 1.64
C GLY A 64 6.72 4.33 1.40
N ALA A 65 6.19 3.39 2.17
CA ALA A 65 6.53 1.98 2.04
C ALA A 65 5.27 1.09 2.01
N ALA A 66 5.29 0.06 1.17
CA ALA A 66 4.23 -0.92 1.00
C ALA A 66 4.80 -2.34 0.93
N TYR A 67 4.28 -3.25 1.74
CA TYR A 67 4.74 -4.64 1.77
C TYR A 67 3.57 -5.60 2.02
N ALA A 68 3.73 -6.87 1.66
CA ALA A 68 2.64 -7.84 1.69
C ALA A 68 3.05 -9.17 2.34
N SER A 69 2.07 -9.86 2.91
CA SER A 69 2.22 -11.13 3.62
C SER A 69 1.52 -12.29 2.91
N GLN A 70 1.88 -13.53 3.25
CA GLN A 70 1.09 -14.71 2.89
C GLN A 70 -0.34 -14.66 3.46
N ASP A 71 -0.62 -13.84 4.46
CA ASP A 71 -1.95 -13.72 5.07
C ASP A 71 -2.97 -12.95 4.20
N GLY A 72 -2.61 -12.56 2.96
CA GLY A 72 -3.50 -11.91 2.01
C GLY A 72 -3.72 -10.42 2.24
N ASN A 73 -2.84 -9.78 3.00
CA ASN A 73 -2.95 -8.37 3.34
C ASN A 73 -1.77 -7.56 2.79
N LEU A 74 -2.09 -6.31 2.45
CA LEU A 74 -1.12 -5.26 2.22
C LEU A 74 -0.86 -4.55 3.56
N TYR A 75 0.35 -4.05 3.73
CA TYR A 75 0.79 -3.27 4.86
C TYR A 75 1.41 -1.99 4.33
N GLY A 76 1.08 -0.87 4.95
CA GLY A 76 1.62 0.43 4.61
C GLY A 76 2.28 1.08 5.81
N SER A 77 3.43 1.72 5.62
CA SER A 77 4.04 2.60 6.62
C SER A 77 3.85 4.06 6.20
N GLU A 78 3.21 4.85 7.06
CA GLU A 78 3.04 6.28 6.83
C GLU A 78 4.26 7.05 7.35
N ASN A 79 4.78 7.95 6.52
CA ASN A 79 6.08 8.58 6.67
C ASN A 79 6.16 9.49 7.89
N THR A 80 5.16 10.34 8.06
CA THR A 80 5.22 11.43 9.04
C THR A 80 4.97 10.94 10.47
N SER A 81 4.08 9.98 10.63
CA SER A 81 3.67 9.41 11.92
C SER A 81 4.43 8.13 12.28
N GLY A 82 5.06 7.47 11.31
CA GLY A 82 5.66 6.14 11.48
C GLY A 82 4.62 5.03 11.70
N GLN A 83 3.32 5.33 11.57
CA GLN A 83 2.28 4.33 11.81
C GLN A 83 2.28 3.29 10.69
N ILE A 84 2.20 2.03 11.10
CA ILE A 84 2.08 0.87 10.22
C ILE A 84 0.64 0.36 10.30
N TRP A 85 0.03 0.27 9.13
CA TRP A 85 -1.36 -0.14 8.96
C TRP A 85 -1.46 -1.37 8.08
N LYS A 86 -2.45 -2.20 8.39
CA LYS A 86 -2.85 -3.39 7.64
C LYS A 86 -4.10 -3.10 6.83
N PHE A 87 -4.08 -3.50 5.56
CA PHE A 87 -5.16 -3.35 4.58
C PHE A 87 -5.53 -4.72 4.03
N PRO A 88 -6.72 -5.27 4.38
CA PRO A 88 -7.18 -6.53 3.83
C PRO A 88 -7.44 -6.44 2.32
N ILE A 89 -6.90 -7.42 1.56
CA ILE A 89 -7.04 -7.51 0.11
C ILE A 89 -7.71 -8.83 -0.30
N ALA A 90 -7.22 -9.94 0.25
CA ALA A 90 -7.73 -11.28 -0.03
C ALA A 90 -8.27 -11.94 1.26
N PRO A 91 -9.37 -12.71 1.19
CA PRO A 91 -10.17 -13.02 -0.01
C PRO A 91 -11.09 -11.88 -0.47
N SER A 92 -11.22 -10.81 0.32
CA SER A 92 -11.97 -9.61 -0.01
C SER A 92 -11.35 -8.38 0.62
N VAL A 93 -11.62 -7.22 0.02
CA VAL A 93 -11.19 -5.94 0.58
C VAL A 93 -12.00 -5.64 1.84
N GLY A 94 -11.30 -5.17 2.88
CA GLY A 94 -11.88 -4.88 4.18
C GLY A 94 -11.37 -3.58 4.79
N SER A 95 -11.85 -3.27 6.00
CA SER A 95 -11.44 -2.05 6.71
C SER A 95 -9.98 -2.13 7.17
N PRO A 96 -9.22 -1.02 7.05
CA PRO A 96 -7.83 -0.97 7.50
C PRO A 96 -7.73 -1.02 9.03
N LYS A 97 -6.61 -1.54 9.52
CA LYS A 97 -6.33 -1.68 10.96
C LYS A 97 -4.94 -1.16 11.28
N PHE A 98 -4.84 -0.30 12.29
CA PHE A 98 -3.57 0.07 12.89
C PHE A 98 -2.91 -1.17 13.49
N LEU A 99 -1.60 -1.31 13.30
CA LEU A 99 -0.83 -2.42 13.87
C LEU A 99 0.23 -1.97 14.86
N ALA A 100 1.04 -0.99 14.48
CA ALA A 100 2.18 -0.56 15.26
C ALA A 100 2.64 0.84 14.84
N THR A 101 3.50 1.44 15.65
CA THR A 101 4.21 2.68 15.31
C THR A 101 5.71 2.40 15.28
N GLY A 102 6.32 2.59 14.11
CA GLY A 102 7.76 2.64 13.94
C GLY A 102 8.30 4.07 14.03
N PRO A 103 9.59 4.28 13.72
CA PRO A 103 10.14 5.63 13.58
C PRO A 103 9.51 6.35 12.40
N SER A 104 9.32 7.67 12.51
CA SER A 104 8.98 8.51 11.36
C SER A 104 10.16 8.59 10.39
N SER A 105 9.86 8.67 9.10
CA SER A 105 10.85 8.85 8.04
C SER A 105 10.22 9.55 6.85
N SER A 106 10.89 10.57 6.30
CA SER A 106 10.45 11.22 5.06
C SER A 106 10.75 10.40 3.80
N TRP A 107 11.68 9.43 3.91
CA TRP A 107 12.09 8.53 2.83
C TRP A 107 12.29 7.13 3.43
N ASN A 108 11.33 6.26 3.19
CA ASN A 108 11.43 4.85 3.54
C ASN A 108 11.04 4.02 2.32
N ASP A 109 11.44 2.75 2.40
CA ASP A 109 11.04 1.69 1.51
C ASP A 109 10.79 0.47 2.41
N GLY A 110 9.99 -0.48 1.97
CA GLY A 110 9.59 -1.62 2.77
C GLY A 110 9.63 -2.91 1.97
N ALA A 111 10.58 -3.77 2.30
CA ALA A 111 10.57 -5.16 1.87
C ALA A 111 10.36 -6.07 3.07
N ARG A 112 9.59 -7.14 2.87
CA ARG A 112 9.58 -8.26 3.82
C ARG A 112 9.97 -9.55 3.15
N CYS A 113 10.74 -10.36 3.86
CA CYS A 113 11.00 -11.73 3.46
C CYS A 113 9.76 -12.57 3.74
N ILE A 114 9.12 -13.07 2.67
CA ILE A 114 7.87 -13.82 2.79
C ILE A 114 8.05 -15.14 3.57
N ASP A 115 9.26 -15.72 3.53
CA ASP A 115 9.60 -16.99 4.17
C ASP A 115 10.29 -16.84 5.54
N SER A 116 10.43 -15.63 6.07
CA SER A 116 11.09 -15.40 7.38
C SER A 116 10.18 -15.68 8.58
N GLN A 117 9.03 -16.35 8.39
CA GLN A 117 8.01 -16.52 9.43
C GLN A 117 8.35 -17.58 10.49
N THR A 118 9.53 -18.22 10.40
CA THR A 118 9.92 -19.39 11.21
C THR A 118 11.28 -19.26 11.91
N LEU A 119 11.74 -18.04 12.20
CA LEU A 119 12.91 -17.84 13.09
C LEU A 119 12.49 -17.77 14.56
#